data_AF-A0A1Y1MTC8-F1
#
_entry.id   AF-A0A1Y1MTC8-F1
#
_cell.length_a   1.000
_cell.length_b   1.000
_cell.length_c   1.000
_cell.angle_alpha   90.00
_cell.angle_beta   90.00
_cell.angle_gamma   90.00
#
_symmetry.space_group_name_H-M   'P 1'
#
loop_
_entity.id
_entity.type
_entity.pdbx_description
1 polymer ?
#
loop_
_entity_poly.entity_id
_entity_poly.type
_entity_poly.pdbx_seq_one_letter_code
_entity_poly.pdbx_strand_id
1 'polypeptide(L)'
;LKTIKFNLLKLEDKIKIKNAGRPKPSLEITKINKGKTRDYKRSFKIDIYEKTDWLCGCNVSNSLFCFPCLLFGDEASEWTKNGVTDLVHLSEKIKKHHFSKTHISAKLDFNLLGKQNIRQQLNSAYRSSIEKHNQEVKKNRYVLSKIIDCIKFCGAFELALRGHDERENSINPGV
;
A
#
# COMPACT_ATOMS: atom_id res chain seq x y z
N LEU A 1 9.22 19.76 -2.74
CA LEU A 1 8.00 18.91 -2.79
C LEU A 1 7.15 19.19 -4.04
N LYS A 2 6.79 20.44 -4.33
CA LYS A 2 5.94 20.80 -5.49
C LYS A 2 6.48 20.40 -6.88
N THR A 3 7.79 20.29 -7.05
CA THR A 3 8.46 19.89 -8.30
C THR A 3 8.72 18.39 -8.40
N ILE A 4 8.50 17.65 -7.31
CA ILE A 4 8.80 16.23 -7.26
C ILE A 4 7.57 15.49 -7.78
N LYS A 5 7.70 14.80 -8.92
CA LYS A 5 6.66 13.89 -9.42
C LYS A 5 6.62 12.65 -8.53
N PHE A 6 5.98 12.76 -7.37
CA PHE A 6 5.97 11.73 -6.34
C PHE A 6 5.54 10.36 -6.90
N ASN A 7 4.55 10.32 -7.78
CA ASN A 7 4.05 9.10 -8.41
C ASN A 7 5.13 8.31 -9.18
N LEU A 8 6.11 8.99 -9.77
CA LEU A 8 7.20 8.37 -10.55
C LEU A 8 8.37 7.87 -9.71
N LEU A 9 8.40 8.17 -8.41
CA LEU A 9 9.48 7.73 -7.53
C LEU A 9 9.38 6.23 -7.22
N LYS A 10 10.55 5.61 -6.99
CA LYS A 10 10.64 4.25 -6.45
C LYS A 10 10.04 4.18 -5.05
N LEU A 11 9.57 3.01 -4.66
CA LEU A 11 8.91 2.80 -3.36
C LEU A 11 9.81 3.21 -2.18
N GLU A 12 11.10 2.88 -2.24
CA GLU A 12 12.08 3.25 -1.21
C GLU A 12 12.17 4.77 -1.03
N ASP A 13 12.23 5.53 -2.12
CA ASP A 13 12.33 6.98 -2.06
C ASP A 13 11.01 7.63 -1.60
N LYS A 14 9.87 7.04 -1.97
CA LYS A 14 8.56 7.43 -1.41
C LYS A 14 8.54 7.25 0.12
N ILE A 15 9.06 6.14 0.62
CA ILE A 15 9.15 5.86 2.06
C ILE A 15 10.12 6.83 2.74
N LYS A 16 11.28 7.15 2.13
CA LYS A 16 12.20 8.17 2.65
C LYS A 16 11.50 9.52 2.81
N ILE A 17 10.73 9.97 1.82
CA ILE A 17 9.97 11.23 1.89
C ILE A 17 8.93 11.19 3.02
N LYS A 18 8.23 10.07 3.18
CA LYS A 18 7.29 9.89 4.30
C LYS A 18 7.99 10.00 5.65
N ASN A 19 9.15 9.35 5.80
CA ASN A 19 9.92 9.33 7.05
C ASN A 19 10.58 10.67 7.37
N ALA A 20 11.00 11.43 6.35
CA ALA A 20 11.51 12.80 6.52
C ALA A 20 10.44 13.76 7.10
N GLY A 21 9.16 13.41 6.95
CA GLY A 21 8.05 14.16 7.51
C GLY A 21 7.72 15.44 6.74
N ARG A 22 6.78 16.20 7.30
CA ARG A 22 6.25 17.41 6.67
C ARG A 22 7.08 18.64 7.05
N PRO A 23 7.37 19.55 6.11
CA PRO A 23 8.09 20.79 6.40
C PRO A 23 7.20 21.74 7.22
N LYS A 24 7.73 22.24 8.34
CA LYS A 24 7.05 23.18 9.25
C LYS A 24 7.84 24.50 9.39
N PRO A 25 8.09 25.24 8.31
CA PRO A 25 8.88 26.45 8.41
C PRO A 25 8.09 27.61 9.05
N SER A 26 8.78 28.57 9.65
CA SER A 26 8.15 29.83 10.06
C SER A 26 7.86 30.69 8.83
N LEU A 27 6.58 30.92 8.53
CA LEU A 27 6.15 31.70 7.36
C LEU A 27 5.90 33.16 7.73
N GLU A 28 6.25 34.07 6.82
CA GLU A 28 6.09 35.52 6.99
C GLU A 28 4.76 36.01 6.38
N ILE A 29 3.68 35.25 6.54
CA ILE A 29 2.37 35.63 6.01
C ILE A 29 1.76 36.66 6.96
N THR A 30 1.50 37.86 6.45
CA THR A 30 0.76 38.91 7.15
C THR A 30 -0.38 39.44 6.30
N LYS A 31 -1.55 39.60 6.90
CA LYS A 31 -2.71 40.26 6.29
C LYS A 31 -3.22 41.37 7.20
N ILE A 32 -3.52 42.51 6.59
CA ILE A 32 -4.16 43.65 7.24
C ILE A 32 -5.59 43.70 6.70
N ASN A 33 -6.57 43.52 7.58
CA ASN A 33 -7.98 43.72 7.24
C ASN A 33 -8.39 45.11 7.70
N LYS A 34 -8.83 45.93 6.76
CA LYS A 34 -9.36 47.26 7.05
C LYS A 34 -10.78 47.15 7.59
N GLY A 35 -10.98 47.54 8.83
CA GLY A 35 -12.30 47.64 9.46
C GLY A 35 -12.86 49.05 9.35
N LYS A 36 -14.15 49.23 9.66
CA LYS A 36 -14.78 50.57 9.69
C LYS A 36 -14.19 51.50 10.75
N THR A 37 -13.67 50.95 11.85
CA THR A 37 -13.17 51.70 13.02
C THR A 37 -11.71 51.44 13.36
N ARG A 38 -11.15 50.28 12.99
CA ARG A 38 -9.74 49.95 13.20
C ARG A 38 -9.29 48.85 12.24
N ASP A 39 -8.00 48.85 11.95
CA ASP A 39 -7.36 47.82 11.13
C ASP A 39 -6.94 46.63 12.02
N TYR A 40 -7.18 45.42 11.52
CA TYR A 40 -6.80 44.18 12.18
C TYR A 40 -5.66 43.51 11.42
N LYS A 41 -4.50 43.39 12.06
CA LYS A 41 -3.36 42.64 11.53
C LYS A 41 -3.43 41.19 12.00
N ARG A 42 -3.42 40.24 11.07
CA ARG A 42 -3.19 38.82 11.34
C ARG A 42 -1.85 38.39 10.76
N SER A 43 -1.06 37.72 11.57
CA SER A 43 0.20 37.10 11.17
C SER A 43 0.12 35.58 11.35
N PHE A 44 0.93 34.87 10.59
CA PHE A 44 1.10 33.43 10.75
C PHE A 44 1.63 33.11 12.15
N LYS A 45 1.16 32.00 12.72
CA LYS A 45 1.63 31.46 14.01
C LYS A 45 2.03 30.01 13.81
N ILE A 46 3.24 29.66 14.23
CA ILE A 46 3.81 28.32 14.02
C ILE A 46 3.01 27.21 14.72
N ASP A 47 2.35 27.53 15.84
CA ASP A 47 1.49 26.62 16.61
C ASP A 47 0.38 25.95 15.79
N ILE A 48 0.02 26.52 14.65
CA ILE A 48 -1.01 25.93 13.78
C ILE A 48 -0.57 24.56 13.24
N TYR A 49 0.74 24.34 13.04
CA TYR A 49 1.23 23.04 12.60
C TYR A 49 1.04 21.94 13.64
N GLU A 50 1.02 22.29 14.92
CA GLU A 50 0.76 21.34 16.00
C GLU A 50 -0.74 21.04 16.13
N LYS A 51 -1.59 22.04 15.85
CA LYS A 51 -3.05 21.87 15.78
C LYS A 51 -3.52 21.11 14.53
N THR A 52 -2.71 21.05 13.48
CA THR A 52 -3.07 20.43 12.21
C THR A 52 -1.97 19.51 11.68
N ASP A 53 -2.16 18.21 11.89
CA ASP A 53 -1.19 17.14 11.66
C ASP A 53 -0.87 16.84 10.18
N TRP A 54 -1.58 17.47 9.24
CA TRP A 54 -1.34 17.34 7.81
C TRP A 54 -0.83 18.62 7.16
N LEU A 55 -0.86 19.74 7.89
CA LEU A 55 -0.50 21.05 7.37
C LEU A 55 1.02 21.20 7.28
N CYS A 56 1.47 21.78 6.17
CA CYS A 56 2.88 22.09 5.92
C CYS A 56 3.03 23.47 5.28
N GLY A 57 4.22 24.05 5.37
CA GLY A 57 4.54 25.36 4.78
C GLY A 57 5.61 25.29 3.71
N CYS A 58 5.66 26.32 2.87
CA CYS A 58 6.72 26.52 1.90
C CYS A 58 7.21 27.98 1.96
N ASN A 59 8.50 28.19 2.23
CA ASN A 59 9.10 29.53 2.30
C ASN A 59 9.13 30.22 0.94
N VAL A 60 9.43 29.48 -0.13
CA VAL A 60 9.58 30.05 -1.48
C VAL A 60 8.28 30.66 -1.97
N SER A 61 7.15 29.97 -1.77
CA SER A 61 5.84 30.51 -2.15
C SER A 61 5.17 31.30 -1.02
N ASN A 62 5.77 31.32 0.18
CA ASN A 62 5.18 31.85 1.41
C ASN A 62 3.70 31.45 1.63
N SER A 63 3.41 30.15 1.49
CA SER A 63 2.03 29.61 1.54
C SER A 63 1.93 28.29 2.31
N LEU A 64 0.73 27.99 2.77
CA LEU A 64 0.39 26.73 3.45
C LEU A 64 -0.18 25.69 2.48
N PHE A 65 0.17 24.42 2.69
CA PHE A 65 -0.24 23.30 1.85
C PHE A 65 -0.63 22.09 2.70
N CYS A 66 -1.32 21.13 2.07
CA CYS A 66 -1.62 19.86 2.69
C CYS A 66 -0.59 18.81 2.25
N PHE A 67 0.17 18.26 3.20
CA PHE A 67 1.28 17.36 2.90
C PHE A 67 0.84 16.03 2.26
N PRO A 68 -0.16 15.29 2.79
CA PRO A 68 -0.66 14.08 2.12
C PRO A 68 -1.20 14.36 0.71
N CYS A 69 -1.97 15.45 0.55
CA CYS A 69 -2.55 15.82 -0.74
C CYS A 69 -1.49 16.26 -1.76
N LEU A 70 -0.36 16.84 -1.34
CA LEU A 70 0.75 17.15 -2.24
C LEU A 70 1.40 15.89 -2.83
N LEU A 71 1.35 14.77 -2.11
CA LEU A 71 1.99 13.52 -2.51
C LEU A 71 1.02 12.60 -3.26
N PHE A 72 -0.24 12.53 -2.82
CA PHE A 72 -1.24 11.57 -3.29
C PHE A 72 -2.52 12.21 -3.86
N GLY A 73 -2.58 13.54 -3.94
CA GLY A 73 -3.75 14.20 -4.52
C GLY A 73 -3.74 14.14 -6.04
N ASP A 74 -4.82 13.64 -6.62
CA ASP A 74 -5.00 13.59 -8.08
C ASP A 74 -5.46 14.94 -8.67
N GLU A 75 -6.16 15.76 -7.88
CA GLU A 75 -6.69 17.05 -8.31
C GLU A 75 -5.87 18.25 -7.80
N ALA A 76 -5.68 19.21 -8.70
CA ALA A 76 -5.09 20.50 -8.37
C ALA A 76 -6.06 21.35 -7.53
N SER A 77 -5.92 21.25 -6.21
CA SER A 77 -6.67 22.05 -5.24
C SER A 77 -5.87 23.28 -4.78
N GLU A 78 -6.54 24.21 -4.09
CA GLU A 78 -5.86 25.33 -3.43
C GLU A 78 -4.76 24.85 -2.47
N TRP A 79 -4.93 23.67 -1.85
CA TRP A 79 -3.99 23.07 -0.90
C TRP A 79 -2.79 22.37 -1.52
N THR A 80 -2.74 22.23 -2.85
CA THR A 80 -1.66 21.57 -3.59
C THR A 80 -1.01 22.48 -4.62
N LYS A 81 -1.81 23.24 -5.39
CA LYS A 81 -1.30 24.07 -6.50
C LYS A 81 -0.82 25.45 -6.05
N ASN A 82 -1.65 26.25 -5.40
CA ASN A 82 -1.30 27.65 -5.09
C ASN A 82 -0.87 27.83 -3.62
N GLY A 83 -1.40 26.99 -2.74
CA GLY A 83 -1.25 27.11 -1.30
C GLY A 83 -2.19 28.18 -0.74
N VAL A 84 -2.46 28.08 0.55
CA VAL A 84 -3.34 28.97 1.29
C VAL A 84 -2.51 30.03 2.00
N THR A 85 -2.77 31.30 1.66
CA THR A 85 -2.22 32.48 2.36
C THR A 85 -3.28 33.25 3.15
N ASP A 86 -4.55 32.87 3.00
CA ASP A 86 -5.65 33.57 3.65
C ASP A 86 -5.81 33.16 5.12
N LEU A 87 -5.05 33.83 5.99
CA LEU A 87 -5.07 33.61 7.44
C LEU A 87 -6.39 34.00 8.12
N VAL A 88 -7.26 34.75 7.43
CA VAL A 88 -8.53 35.23 7.98
C VAL A 88 -9.51 34.08 8.12
N HIS A 89 -9.71 33.32 7.04
CA HIS A 89 -10.61 32.17 6.95
C HIS A 89 -9.89 30.82 7.10
N LEU A 90 -8.63 30.83 7.51
CA LEU A 90 -7.79 29.64 7.56
C LEU A 90 -8.41 28.51 8.39
N SER A 91 -8.97 28.81 9.56
CA SER A 91 -9.61 27.80 10.41
C SER A 91 -10.80 27.12 9.73
N GLU A 92 -11.60 27.86 8.97
CA GLU A 92 -12.74 27.33 8.22
C GLU A 92 -12.26 26.50 7.03
N LYS A 93 -11.29 27.02 6.27
CA LYS A 93 -10.66 26.30 5.15
C LYS A 93 -10.04 24.97 5.62
N ILE A 94 -9.35 24.97 6.76
CA ILE A 94 -8.78 23.77 7.39
C ILE A 94 -9.87 22.75 7.68
N LYS A 95 -10.95 23.16 8.37
CA LYS A 95 -12.07 22.25 8.69
C LYS A 95 -12.69 21.66 7.42
N LYS A 96 -13.02 22.51 6.45
CA LYS A 96 -13.62 22.08 5.18
C LYS A 96 -12.71 21.10 4.43
N HIS A 97 -11.40 21.37 4.38
CA HIS A 97 -10.45 20.48 3.73
C HIS A 97 -10.28 19.16 4.47
N HIS A 98 -10.22 19.20 5.80
CA HIS A 98 -10.04 18.01 6.62
C HIS A 98 -11.13 16.95 6.40
N PHE A 99 -12.38 17.39 6.18
CA PHE A 99 -13.50 16.49 5.88
C PHE A 99 -13.70 16.20 4.39
N SER A 100 -12.86 16.73 3.50
CA SER A 100 -12.99 16.49 2.07
C SER A 100 -12.57 15.06 1.68
N LYS A 101 -13.29 14.47 0.72
CA LYS A 101 -13.01 13.11 0.22
C LYS A 101 -11.57 12.99 -0.31
N THR A 102 -11.08 14.01 -1.00
CA THR A 102 -9.72 14.07 -1.56
C THR A 102 -8.66 14.02 -0.46
N HIS A 103 -8.85 14.79 0.62
CA HIS A 103 -7.95 14.76 1.78
C HIS A 103 -7.97 13.40 2.47
N ILE A 104 -9.15 12.86 2.73
CA ILE A 104 -9.30 11.57 3.42
C ILE A 104 -8.62 10.46 2.62
N SER A 105 -8.85 10.39 1.31
CA SER A 105 -8.19 9.40 0.44
C SER A 105 -6.66 9.55 0.47
N ALA A 106 -6.16 10.77 0.23
CA ALA A 106 -4.72 11.02 0.23
C ALA A 106 -4.08 10.73 1.59
N LYS A 107 -4.78 10.98 2.70
CA LYS A 107 -4.32 10.66 4.06
C LYS A 107 -4.28 9.15 4.30
N LEU A 108 -5.26 8.41 3.81
CA LEU A 108 -5.27 6.93 3.86
C LEU A 108 -4.09 6.36 3.07
N ASP A 109 -3.89 6.80 1.83
CA ASP A 109 -2.77 6.34 0.99
C ASP A 109 -1.42 6.67 1.62
N PHE A 110 -1.28 7.88 2.16
CA PHE A 110 -0.10 8.29 2.91
C PHE A 110 0.16 7.38 4.11
N ASN A 111 -0.88 7.03 4.88
CA ASN A 111 -0.75 6.15 6.04
C ASN A 111 -0.40 4.71 5.65
N LEU A 112 -0.96 4.20 4.55
CA LEU A 112 -0.73 2.86 4.01
C LEU A 112 0.65 2.71 3.35
N LEU A 113 1.25 3.80 2.84
CA LEU A 113 2.57 3.77 2.22
C LEU A 113 3.63 3.14 3.15
N GLY A 114 4.26 2.06 2.73
CA GLY A 114 5.31 1.38 3.50
C GLY A 114 4.81 0.49 4.64
N LYS A 115 3.51 0.46 4.94
CA LYS A 115 2.93 -0.60 5.77
C LYS A 115 2.67 -1.79 4.85
N GLN A 116 3.43 -2.87 5.03
CA GLN A 116 3.18 -4.12 4.29
C GLN A 116 1.70 -4.47 4.42
N ASN A 117 1.06 -4.56 3.27
CA ASN A 117 -0.38 -4.75 3.21
C ASN A 117 -0.69 -6.13 3.80
N ILE A 118 -1.72 -6.26 4.65
CA ILE A 118 -2.26 -7.57 5.05
C ILE A 118 -2.58 -8.41 3.79
N ARG A 119 -2.93 -7.74 2.69
CA ARG A 119 -3.07 -8.34 1.34
C ARG A 119 -1.78 -8.94 0.77
N GLN A 120 -0.60 -8.42 1.09
CA GLN A 120 0.69 -9.00 0.70
C GLN A 120 1.04 -10.23 1.53
N GLN A 121 0.66 -10.28 2.81
CA GLN A 121 0.76 -11.52 3.62
C GLN A 121 -0.21 -12.60 3.13
N LEU A 122 -1.43 -12.22 2.72
CA LEU A 122 -2.32 -13.11 1.98
C LEU A 122 -1.66 -13.63 0.71
N ASN A 123 -0.94 -12.77 -0.03
CA ASN A 123 -0.20 -13.18 -1.22
C ASN A 123 0.95 -14.16 -0.90
N SER A 124 1.71 -13.96 0.18
CA SER A 124 2.80 -14.89 0.54
C SER A 124 2.28 -16.23 1.06
N ALA A 125 1.25 -16.24 1.90
CA ALA A 125 0.62 -17.47 2.38
C ALA A 125 -0.08 -18.21 1.24
N TYR A 126 -0.76 -17.49 0.35
CA TYR A 126 -1.39 -18.04 -0.85
C TYR A 126 -0.35 -18.60 -1.84
N ARG A 127 0.75 -17.88 -2.09
CA ARG A 127 1.89 -18.38 -2.88
C ARG A 127 2.50 -19.63 -2.28
N SER A 128 2.72 -19.65 -0.97
CA SER A 128 3.26 -20.82 -0.27
C SER A 128 2.32 -22.03 -0.34
N SER A 129 1.01 -21.80 -0.28
CA SER A 129 0.00 -22.84 -0.49
C SER A 129 0.05 -23.42 -1.91
N ILE A 130 0.13 -22.56 -2.93
CA ILE A 130 0.28 -22.99 -4.34
C ILE A 130 1.57 -23.79 -4.53
N GLU A 131 2.68 -23.32 -3.96
CA GLU A 131 3.98 -23.98 -4.08
C GLU A 131 3.96 -25.36 -3.41
N LYS A 132 3.37 -25.47 -2.22
CA LYS A 132 3.20 -26.74 -1.51
C LYS A 132 2.35 -27.72 -2.32
N HIS A 133 1.22 -27.25 -2.85
CA HIS A 133 0.36 -28.08 -3.71
C HIS A 133 1.12 -28.57 -4.96
N ASN A 134 1.86 -27.69 -5.63
CA ASN A 134 2.66 -28.07 -6.80
C ASN A 134 3.75 -29.10 -6.45
N GLN A 135 4.38 -28.99 -5.28
CA GLN A 135 5.33 -30.00 -4.80
C GLN A 135 4.67 -31.35 -4.54
N GLU A 136 3.47 -31.38 -3.95
CA GLU A 136 2.72 -32.62 -3.76
C GLU A 136 2.30 -33.25 -5.08
N VAL A 137 1.81 -32.44 -6.03
CA VAL A 137 1.49 -32.91 -7.40
C VAL A 137 2.73 -33.51 -8.06
N LYS A 138 3.90 -32.88 -7.93
CA LYS A 138 5.16 -33.40 -8.49
C LYS A 138 5.56 -34.74 -7.87
N LYS A 139 5.45 -34.87 -6.54
CA LYS A 139 5.72 -36.14 -5.83
C LYS A 139 4.75 -37.25 -6.28
N ASN A 140 3.46 -36.94 -6.36
CA ASN A 140 2.43 -37.90 -6.78
C ASN A 140 2.65 -38.37 -8.22
N ARG A 141 2.98 -37.45 -9.14
CA ARG A 141 3.33 -37.79 -10.53
C ARG A 141 4.56 -38.66 -10.62
N TYR A 142 5.58 -38.42 -9.79
CA TYR A 142 6.77 -39.25 -9.73
C TYR A 142 6.45 -40.68 -9.27
N VAL A 143 5.69 -40.84 -8.18
CA VAL A 143 5.27 -42.17 -7.68
C VAL A 143 4.43 -42.90 -8.73
N LEU A 144 3.45 -42.22 -9.33
CA LEU A 144 2.62 -42.80 -10.39
C LEU A 144 3.46 -43.25 -11.59
N SER A 145 4.46 -42.46 -12.00
CA SER A 145 5.40 -42.86 -13.07
C SER A 145 6.10 -44.17 -12.72
N LYS A 146 6.57 -44.34 -11.48
CA LYS A 146 7.21 -45.58 -11.05
C LYS A 146 6.26 -46.78 -11.04
N ILE A 147 5.01 -46.58 -10.64
CA ILE A 147 3.98 -47.63 -10.71
C ILE A 147 3.73 -48.03 -12.17
N ILE A 148 3.60 -47.05 -13.08
CA ILE A 148 3.42 -47.31 -14.51
C ILE A 148 4.62 -48.08 -15.08
N ASP A 149 5.84 -47.70 -14.72
CA ASP A 149 7.06 -48.40 -15.15
C ASP A 149 7.05 -49.86 -14.68
N CYS A 150 6.66 -50.13 -13.43
CA CYS A 150 6.49 -51.48 -12.91
C CYS A 150 5.42 -52.27 -13.67
N ILE A 151 4.27 -51.66 -13.97
CA ILE A 151 3.19 -52.30 -14.74
C ILE A 151 3.66 -52.66 -16.15
N LYS A 152 4.38 -51.74 -16.82
CA LYS A 152 4.96 -52.00 -18.14
C LYS A 152 5.98 -53.13 -18.09
N PHE A 153 6.84 -53.16 -17.07
CA PHE A 153 7.78 -54.25 -16.86
C PHE A 153 7.05 -55.59 -16.67
N CYS A 154 6.06 -55.64 -15.79
CA CYS A 154 5.26 -56.85 -15.59
C CYS A 154 4.59 -57.32 -16.89
N GLY A 155 3.98 -56.40 -17.66
CA GLY A 155 3.36 -56.74 -18.95
C GLY A 155 4.36 -57.23 -20.00
N ALA A 156 5.57 -56.66 -20.05
CA ALA A 156 6.60 -57.06 -21.01
C ALA A 156 7.21 -58.44 -20.72
N PHE A 157 7.21 -58.86 -19.45
CA PHE A 157 7.74 -60.15 -19.00
C PHE A 157 6.64 -61.14 -18.60
N GLU A 158 5.38 -60.86 -18.96
CA GLU A 158 4.20 -61.69 -18.63
C GLU A 158 4.07 -62.01 -17.12
N LEU A 159 4.58 -61.13 -16.25
CA LEU A 159 4.47 -61.27 -14.80
C LEU A 159 3.07 -60.86 -14.35
N ALA A 160 2.47 -61.68 -13.49
CA ALA A 160 1.20 -61.35 -12.87
C ALA A 160 1.32 -60.12 -11.96
N LEU A 161 0.42 -59.15 -12.12
CA LEU A 161 0.30 -57.98 -11.22
C LEU A 161 -0.38 -58.33 -9.89
N ARG A 162 -1.01 -59.50 -9.81
CA ARG A 162 -1.64 -60.02 -8.59
C ARG A 162 -0.61 -60.79 -7.77
N GLY A 163 -0.75 -60.71 -6.45
CA GLY A 163 0.01 -61.60 -5.56
C GLY A 163 -0.41 -63.06 -5.74
N HIS A 164 0.49 -63.98 -5.40
CA HIS A 164 0.18 -65.38 -5.21
C HIS A 164 -0.58 -65.53 -3.89
N ASP A 165 -1.92 -65.56 -3.94
CA ASP A 165 -2.73 -66.06 -2.82
C ASP A 165 -3.08 -67.52 -3.10
N GLU A 166 -2.20 -68.42 -2.64
CA GLU A 166 -2.27 -69.88 -2.83
C GLU A 166 -3.06 -70.57 -1.72
N ARG A 167 -3.74 -69.81 -0.85
CA ARG A 167 -4.58 -70.40 0.19
C ARG A 167 -5.77 -71.10 -0.46
N GLU A 168 -6.12 -72.28 0.06
CA GLU A 168 -7.23 -73.10 -0.47
C GLU A 168 -8.59 -72.40 -0.45
N ASN A 169 -8.74 -71.34 0.36
CA ASN A 169 -9.95 -70.52 0.44
C ASN A 169 -9.91 -69.25 -0.45
N SER A 170 -8.90 -69.12 -1.31
CA SER A 170 -8.81 -68.02 -2.26
C SER A 170 -9.92 -68.10 -3.30
N ILE A 171 -10.54 -66.96 -3.60
CA ILE A 171 -11.59 -66.85 -4.63
C ILE A 171 -11.00 -67.06 -6.04
N ASN A 172 -9.67 -66.90 -6.20
CA ASN A 172 -8.98 -67.04 -7.48
C ASN A 172 -7.54 -67.52 -7.26
N PRO A 173 -7.33 -68.80 -6.91
CA PRO A 173 -5.99 -69.35 -6.73
C PRO A 173 -5.20 -69.25 -8.04
N GLY A 174 -3.89 -69.00 -7.93
CA GLY A 174 -2.99 -69.09 -9.08
C GLY A 174 -3.03 -70.50 -9.69
N VAL A 175 -2.90 -70.60 -11.02
CA VAL A 175 -2.74 -71.89 -11.72
C VAL A 175 -1.30 -72.34 -11.61
#